data_AF-A0A7S0ATR6-F1
#
_entry.id   AF-A0A7S0ATR6-F1
#
_cell.length_a   1.000
_cell.length_b   1.000
_cell.length_c   1.000
_cell.angle_alpha   90.00
_cell.angle_beta   90.00
_cell.angle_gamma   90.00
#
_symmetry.space_group_name_H-M   'P 1'
#
loop_
_entity.id
_entity.type
_entity.pdbx_description
1 polymer ?
#
loop_
_entity_poly.entity_id
_entity_poly.type
_entity_poly.pdbx_seq_one_letter_code
_entity_poly.pdbx_strand_id
1 'polypeptide(L)'
;WQNNLFGRIPAELASLRKLKVLSLYRNKLQGQVPGRLSQLSDIHTLYLHDNELSGTVDHLCSIEIQNFRSDCYDGEGRGTQMVICSCCSVCCSRDRQCFQV
;
A
#
# COMPACT_ATOMS: atom_id res chain seq x y z
N TRP A 1 14.47 -4.28 -4.41
CA TRP A 1 14.76 -3.77 -5.75
C TRP A 1 14.08 -2.42 -5.87
N GLN A 2 14.62 -1.48 -6.66
CA GLN A 2 14.03 -0.16 -6.86
C GLN A 2 13.80 0.03 -8.35
N ASN A 3 12.58 0.37 -8.73
CA ASN A 3 12.22 0.68 -10.11
C ASN A 3 11.67 2.11 -10.18
N ASN A 4 11.40 2.60 -11.38
CA ASN A 4 10.82 3.92 -11.63
C ASN A 4 9.35 3.80 -12.10
N LEU A 5 8.60 2.81 -11.62
CA LEU A 5 7.18 2.69 -11.97
C LEU A 5 6.43 3.90 -11.44
N PHE A 6 5.57 4.50 -12.26
CA PHE A 6 4.79 5.68 -11.94
C PHE A 6 3.32 5.51 -12.36
N GLY A 7 2.46 6.41 -11.93
CA GLY A 7 1.02 6.31 -12.16
C GLY A 7 0.30 5.55 -11.05
N ARG A 8 -0.91 5.05 -11.32
CA ARG A 8 -1.77 4.40 -10.32
C ARG A 8 -1.57 2.89 -10.31
N ILE A 9 -1.82 2.25 -9.17
CA ILE A 9 -1.92 0.79 -9.10
C ILE A 9 -3.18 0.37 -9.89
N PRO A 10 -3.07 -0.51 -10.89
CA PRO A 10 -4.21 -0.94 -11.70
C PRO A 10 -5.14 -1.85 -10.90
N ALA A 11 -6.45 -1.62 -11.02
CA ALA A 11 -7.47 -2.43 -10.35
C ALA A 11 -7.54 -3.86 -10.93
N GLU A 12 -7.01 -4.05 -12.13
CA GLU A 12 -6.94 -5.31 -12.87
C GLU A 12 -6.06 -6.34 -12.17
N LEU A 13 -5.13 -5.92 -11.28
CA LEU A 13 -4.35 -6.84 -10.45
C LEU A 13 -5.24 -7.76 -9.60
N ALA A 14 -6.44 -7.31 -9.23
CA ALA A 14 -7.42 -8.09 -8.50
C ALA A 14 -7.90 -9.36 -9.24
N SER A 15 -7.66 -9.45 -10.55
CA SER A 15 -7.95 -10.67 -11.33
C SER A 15 -7.02 -11.84 -10.95
N LEU A 16 -5.86 -11.55 -10.35
CA LEU A 16 -4.86 -12.53 -9.96
C LEU A 16 -5.22 -13.18 -8.61
N ARG A 17 -6.36 -13.87 -8.53
CA ARG A 17 -6.90 -14.40 -7.26
C ARG A 17 -5.98 -15.32 -6.47
N LYS A 18 -5.03 -15.99 -7.13
CA LYS A 18 -4.02 -16.88 -6.52
C LYS A 18 -2.73 -16.15 -6.10
N LEU A 19 -2.68 -14.83 -6.22
CA LEU A 19 -1.50 -14.03 -5.91
C LEU A 19 -1.25 -14.04 -4.39
N LYS A 20 -0.10 -14.56 -3.99
CA LYS A 20 0.29 -14.65 -2.56
C LYS A 20 1.10 -13.45 -2.08
N VAL A 21 1.89 -12.88 -2.99
CA VAL A 21 2.84 -11.79 -2.69
C VAL A 21 2.71 -10.74 -3.79
N LEU A 22 2.42 -9.51 -3.39
CA LEU A 22 2.52 -8.33 -4.25
C LEU A 22 3.51 -7.35 -3.62
N SER A 23 4.58 -7.05 -4.36
CA SER A 23 5.65 -6.17 -3.90
C SER A 23 5.88 -5.08 -4.93
N LEU A 24 5.41 -3.87 -4.61
CA LEU A 24 5.52 -2.66 -5.42
C LEU A 24 6.29 -1.56 -4.69
N TYR A 25 6.93 -1.89 -3.56
CA TYR A 25 7.69 -0.93 -2.77
C TYR A 25 8.83 -0.28 -3.56
N ARG A 26 9.23 0.93 -3.15
CA ARG A 26 10.30 1.72 -3.77
C ARG A 26 10.07 1.98 -5.26
N ASN A 27 8.95 2.63 -5.54
CA ASN A 27 8.58 3.15 -6.86
C ASN A 27 8.06 4.61 -6.70
N LYS A 28 7.44 5.15 -7.75
CA LYS A 28 6.82 6.48 -7.78
C LYS A 28 5.31 6.35 -8.05
N LEU A 29 4.69 5.29 -7.54
CA LEU A 29 3.26 5.07 -7.72
C LEU A 29 2.48 6.07 -6.88
N GLN A 30 1.40 6.60 -7.43
CA GLN A 30 0.64 7.70 -6.85
C GLN A 30 -0.87 7.40 -6.81
N GLY A 31 -1.57 8.12 -5.94
CA GLY A 31 -3.03 8.03 -5.80
C GLY A 31 -3.48 6.92 -4.86
N GLN A 32 -4.75 6.56 -4.94
CA GLN A 32 -5.37 5.60 -4.03
C GLN A 32 -5.08 4.15 -4.43
N VAL A 33 -4.94 3.29 -3.41
CA VAL A 33 -4.94 1.84 -3.60
C VAL A 33 -6.34 1.41 -4.04
N PRO A 34 -6.50 0.66 -5.15
CA PRO A 34 -7.82 0.29 -5.64
C PRO A 34 -8.56 -0.61 -4.67
N GLY A 35 -9.81 -0.23 -4.36
CA GLY A 35 -10.74 -1.02 -3.54
C GLY A 35 -10.85 -2.49 -3.96
N ARG A 36 -10.72 -2.75 -5.26
CA ARG A 36 -10.82 -4.09 -5.86
C ARG A 36 -9.72 -5.04 -5.40
N LEU A 37 -8.59 -4.55 -4.90
CA LEU A 37 -7.52 -5.43 -4.38
C LEU A 37 -7.95 -6.25 -3.16
N SER A 38 -9.06 -5.90 -2.51
CA SER A 38 -9.71 -6.75 -1.49
C SER A 38 -10.21 -8.09 -2.05
N GLN A 39 -10.26 -8.27 -3.37
CA GLN A 39 -10.63 -9.55 -4.01
C GLN A 39 -9.46 -10.54 -4.10
N LEU A 40 -8.25 -10.15 -3.68
CA LEU A 40 -7.08 -11.03 -3.64
C LEU A 40 -7.13 -11.94 -2.42
N SER A 41 -8.00 -12.96 -2.45
CA SER A 41 -8.27 -13.85 -1.31
C SER A 41 -7.07 -14.62 -0.80
N ASP A 42 -6.09 -14.91 -1.67
CA ASP A 42 -4.93 -15.72 -1.33
C ASP A 42 -3.69 -14.86 -0.98
N ILE A 43 -3.84 -13.54 -0.82
CA ILE A 43 -2.70 -12.66 -0.55
C ILE A 43 -2.29 -12.73 0.91
N HIS A 44 -0.98 -12.88 1.14
CA HIS A 44 -0.39 -12.94 2.48
C HIS A 44 0.62 -11.82 2.70
N THR A 45 1.19 -11.27 1.62
CA THR A 45 2.18 -10.19 1.68
C THR A 45 1.85 -9.11 0.66
N LEU A 46 1.71 -7.89 1.15
CA LEU A 46 1.43 -6.70 0.36
C LEU A 46 2.38 -5.58 0.78
N TYR A 47 3.38 -5.29 -0.06
CA TYR A 47 4.35 -4.22 0.18
C TYR A 47 4.13 -3.09 -0.84
N LEU A 48 3.58 -1.99 -0.35
CA LEU A 48 3.27 -0.77 -1.11
C LEU A 48 4.03 0.47 -0.64
N HIS A 49 4.72 0.39 0.51
CA HIS A 49 5.52 1.47 1.09
C HIS A 49 6.63 2.02 0.16
N ASP A 50 7.21 3.16 0.51
CA ASP A 50 8.19 3.90 -0.31
C ASP A 50 7.62 4.23 -1.71
N ASN A 51 6.37 4.71 -1.76
CA ASN A 51 5.71 5.28 -2.94
C ASN A 51 5.14 6.67 -2.62
N GLU A 52 4.22 7.17 -3.44
CA GLU A 52 3.49 8.43 -3.29
C GLU A 52 1.98 8.17 -3.18
N LEU A 53 1.59 7.08 -2.50
CA LEU A 53 0.18 6.68 -2.36
C LEU A 53 -0.56 7.61 -1.37
N SER A 54 -1.88 7.69 -1.53
CA SER A 54 -2.75 8.57 -0.74
C SER A 54 -4.12 7.93 -0.46
N GLY A 55 -4.91 8.51 0.45
CA GLY A 55 -6.27 8.05 0.76
C GLY A 55 -6.33 6.94 1.82
N THR A 56 -7.39 6.14 1.86
CA THR A 56 -7.55 5.05 2.84
C THR A 56 -7.34 3.67 2.20
N VAL A 57 -6.75 2.75 2.95
CA VAL A 57 -6.61 1.33 2.59
C VAL A 57 -7.50 0.42 3.45
N ASP A 58 -8.47 0.96 4.18
CA ASP A 58 -9.29 0.19 5.14
C ASP A 58 -10.15 -0.89 4.46
N HIS A 59 -10.41 -0.75 3.16
CA HIS A 59 -11.06 -1.78 2.35
C HIS A 59 -10.24 -3.08 2.24
N LEU A 60 -8.94 -3.06 2.57
CA LEU A 60 -8.07 -4.23 2.65
C LEU A 60 -8.07 -4.89 4.02
N CYS A 61 -8.64 -4.24 5.04
CA CYS A 61 -8.68 -4.81 6.40
C CYS A 61 -9.58 -6.05 6.50
N SER A 62 -10.47 -6.25 5.54
CA SER A 62 -11.32 -7.45 5.48
C SER A 62 -10.59 -8.72 5.04
N ILE A 63 -9.33 -8.63 4.59
CA ILE A 63 -8.58 -9.78 4.02
C ILE A 63 -7.34 -10.21 4.81
N GLU A 64 -7.26 -9.89 6.10
CA GLU A 64 -6.26 -10.41 7.08
C GLU A 64 -4.84 -10.62 6.51
N ILE A 65 -4.29 -9.61 5.85
CA ILE A 65 -2.97 -9.70 5.21
C ILE A 65 -1.89 -9.75 6.29
N GLN A 66 -1.17 -10.88 6.38
CA GLN A 66 -0.14 -11.10 7.42
C GLN A 66 0.98 -10.05 7.40
N ASN A 67 1.40 -9.65 6.19
CA ASN A 67 2.48 -8.70 5.99
C ASN A 67 1.99 -7.55 5.13
N PHE A 68 1.32 -6.56 5.73
CA PHE A 68 0.85 -5.39 5.03
C PHE A 68 1.70 -4.16 5.37
N ARG A 69 2.41 -3.63 4.36
CA ARG A 69 3.19 -2.40 4.47
C ARG A 69 2.73 -1.36 3.47
N SER A 70 2.36 -0.17 3.92
CA SER A 70 1.92 0.96 3.08
C SER A 70 2.71 2.23 3.37
N ASP A 71 2.52 3.27 2.56
CA ASP A 71 2.97 4.62 2.88
C ASP A 71 2.19 5.14 4.11
N CYS A 72 2.73 6.11 4.85
CA CYS A 72 1.97 6.84 5.88
C CYS A 72 2.29 8.33 5.92
N TYR A 73 1.43 9.04 6.65
CA TYR A 73 1.66 10.41 7.05
C TYR A 73 2.69 10.48 8.18
N ASP A 74 3.72 11.31 7.99
CA ASP A 74 4.81 11.54 8.95
C ASP A 74 4.52 12.65 9.96
N GLY A 75 3.36 13.29 9.90
CA GLY A 75 3.01 14.37 10.82
C GLY A 75 3.38 15.78 10.34
N GLU A 76 4.23 15.94 9.32
CA GLU A 76 4.86 17.24 9.01
C GLU A 76 4.07 18.15 8.04
N GLY A 77 2.86 17.77 7.65
CA GLY A 77 1.88 18.70 7.08
C GLY A 77 2.20 19.30 5.71
N ARG A 78 3.22 18.80 4.99
CA ARG A 78 3.49 19.23 3.60
C ARG A 78 2.84 18.26 2.60
N GLY A 79 1.59 18.56 2.22
CA GLY A 79 0.85 17.82 1.20
C GLY A 79 -0.33 17.00 1.74
N THR A 80 -1.40 16.92 0.96
CA THR A 80 -2.70 16.33 1.32
C THR A 80 -2.60 14.83 1.68
N GLN A 81 -2.98 14.50 2.91
CA GLN A 81 -3.40 13.18 3.42
C GLN A 81 -2.68 11.96 2.81
N MET A 82 -1.49 11.66 3.34
CA MET A 82 -0.80 10.38 3.12
C MET A 82 -1.54 9.25 3.86
N VAL A 83 -1.41 8.03 3.35
CA VAL A 83 -2.36 6.92 3.52
C VAL A 83 -2.85 6.70 4.97
N ILE A 84 -4.17 6.60 5.13
CA ILE A 84 -4.82 6.13 6.36
C ILE A 84 -4.88 4.61 6.29
N CYS A 85 -4.23 3.95 7.25
CA CYS A 85 -4.26 2.49 7.35
C CYS A 85 -4.53 2.03 8.78
N SER A 86 -5.73 1.51 9.04
CA SER A 86 -6.12 1.01 10.36
C SER A 86 -5.70 -0.46 10.64
N CYS A 87 -5.18 -1.18 9.63
CA CYS A 87 -4.85 -2.61 9.73
C CYS A 87 -3.52 -2.99 9.07
N CYS A 88 -2.65 -2.03 8.78
CA CYS A 88 -1.31 -2.32 8.27
C CYS A 88 -0.47 -2.90 9.40
N SER A 89 0.44 -3.81 9.08
CA SER A 89 1.44 -4.27 10.05
C SER A 89 2.50 -3.20 10.29
N VAL A 90 2.85 -2.47 9.22
CA VAL A 90 3.86 -1.40 9.23
C VAL A 90 3.43 -0.32 8.25
N CYS A 91 3.71 0.93 8.55
CA CYS A 91 3.56 2.02 7.61
C CYS A 91 4.86 2.84 7.53
N CYS A 92 5.22 3.39 6.36
CA CYS A 92 6.49 4.09 6.18
C CYS A 92 6.32 5.52 5.64
N SER A 93 7.05 6.46 6.24
CA SER A 93 7.08 7.87 5.86
C SER A 93 7.94 8.13 4.61
N ARG A 94 7.88 9.35 4.10
CA ARG A 94 8.73 9.82 3.00
C ARG A 94 10.23 9.76 3.33
N ASP A 95 10.58 9.96 4.59
CA ASP A 95 11.96 9.82 5.07
C ASP A 95 12.40 8.36 5.24
N ARG A 96 11.59 7.42 4.76
CA ARG A 96 11.81 5.96 4.85
C ARG A 96 11.88 5.45 6.29
N GLN A 97 11.29 6.19 7.23
CA GLN A 97 11.09 5.71 8.59
C GLN A 97 9.82 4.90 8.62
N CYS A 98 9.88 3.69 9.17
CA CYS A 98 8.74 2.79 9.22
C CYS A 98 8.29 2.59 10.68
N PHE A 99 6.99 2.65 10.91
CA PHE A 99 6.34 2.54 12.19
C PHE A 99 5.45 1.30 12.21
N GLN A 100 5.48 0.55 13.30
CA GLN A 100 4.47 -0.48 13.55
C GLN A 100 3.16 0.22 13.91
N VAL A 101 2.05 -0.28 13.36
CA VAL A 101 0.69 0.22 13.58
C VAL A 101 -0.06 -0.76 14.48
#